data_AF-A0A1F5C9K4-F1
#
_entry.id   AF-A0A1F5C9K4-F1
#
_cell.length_a   1.000
_cell.length_b   1.000
_cell.length_c   1.000
_cell.angle_alpha   90.00
_cell.angle_beta   90.00
_cell.angle_gamma   90.00
#
_symmetry.space_group_name_H-M   'P 1'
#
loop_
_entity.id
_entity.type
_entity.pdbx_description
1 polymer ?
#
loop_
_entity_poly.entity_id
_entity_poly.type
_entity_poly.pdbx_seq_one_letter_code
_entity_poly.pdbx_strand_id
1 'polypeptide(L)' 'MIKLFFTAKNKKYSIDLERGQDLLLALDNFIKSNRLRFTHLKNIKVRCFDFKDSVSCRIAKIISVVLSLRSRKQAK' A
#
# COMPACT_ATOMS: atom_id res chain seq x y z
N MET A 1 12.26 6.08 -5.82
CA MET A 1 11.67 5.21 -4.76
C MET A 1 10.17 5.44 -4.59
N ILE A 2 9.39 4.37 -4.38
CA ILE A 2 7.96 4.43 -4.00
C ILE A 2 7.84 4.09 -2.52
N LYS A 3 7.01 4.82 -1.77
CA LYS A 3 6.77 4.56 -0.35
C LYS A 3 5.28 4.46 -0.09
N LEU A 4 4.86 3.35 0.49
CA LEU A 4 3.47 3.05 0.82
C LEU A 4 3.27 3.21 2.33
N PHE A 5 2.30 4.02 2.73
CA PHE A 5 1.97 4.28 4.13
C PHE A 5 0.57 3.78 4.40
N PHE A 6 0.36 3.18 5.57
CA PHE A 6 -0.98 2.78 6.01
C PHE A 6 -1.02 2.65 7.53
N THR A 7 -2.23 2.54 8.05
CA THR A 7 -2.48 2.23 9.46
C THR A 7 -3.11 0.85 9.55
N ALA A 8 -2.63 0.00 10.44
CA ALA A 8 -3.26 -1.27 10.75
C ALA A 8 -3.23 -1.52 12.26
N LYS A 9 -4.35 -1.98 12.83
CA LYS A 9 -4.48 -2.20 14.29
C LYS A 9 -3.97 -1.01 15.12
N ASN A 10 -4.36 0.22 14.74
CA ASN A 10 -3.93 1.49 15.34
C ASN A 10 -2.41 1.79 15.31
N LYS A 11 -1.62 1.02 14.56
CA LYS A 11 -0.20 1.28 14.31
C LYS A 11 0.03 1.77 12.89
N LYS A 12 0.92 2.75 12.72
CA LYS A 12 1.33 3.25 11.40
C LYS A 12 2.46 2.37 10.87
N TYR A 13 2.37 2.04 9.58
CA TYR A 13 3.35 1.25 8.87
C TYR A 13 3.78 1.98 7.60
N SER A 14 5.03 1.76 7.20
CA SER A 14 5.55 2.18 5.91
C SER A 14 6.31 1.06 5.25
N ILE A 15 6.13 0.92 3.93
CA ILE A 15 6.88 0.01 3.08
C ILE A 15 7.64 0.88 2.07
N ASP A 16 8.95 0.72 2.05
CA ASP A 16 9.81 1.30 1.02
C ASP A 16 9.95 0.29 -0.12
N LEU A 17 9.68 0.74 -1.34
CA LEU A 17 9.70 -0.06 -2.56
C LEU A 17 10.71 0.51 -3.52
N GLU A 18 11.65 -0.36 -3.88
CA GLU A 18 12.68 -0.07 -4.85
C GLU A 18 12.17 -0.28 -6.27
N ARG A 19 12.91 0.28 -7.22
CA ARG A 19 12.59 0.14 -8.64
C ARG A 19 12.75 -1.33 -9.04
N GLY A 20 11.77 -1.90 -9.73
CA GLY A 20 11.78 -3.30 -10.17
C GLY A 20 11.17 -4.28 -9.19
N GLN A 21 10.83 -3.85 -7.96
CA GLN A 21 10.07 -4.69 -7.04
C GLN A 21 8.59 -4.74 -7.41
N ASP A 22 8.00 -5.93 -7.29
CA ASP A 22 6.56 -6.12 -7.43
C ASP A 22 5.86 -5.58 -6.17
N LEU A 23 5.02 -4.56 -6.39
CA LEU A 23 4.28 -3.87 -5.34
C LEU A 23 3.32 -4.81 -4.58
N LEU A 24 2.61 -5.67 -5.29
CA LEU A 24 1.60 -6.55 -4.70
C LEU A 24 2.27 -7.66 -3.91
N LEU A 25 3.36 -8.22 -4.43
CA LEU A 25 4.15 -9.23 -3.72
C LEU A 25 4.77 -8.66 -2.44
N ALA A 26 5.37 -7.46 -2.51
CA ALA A 26 5.93 -6.79 -1.35
C ALA A 26 4.86 -6.49 -0.29
N LEU A 27 3.66 -6.07 -0.71
CA LEU A 27 2.54 -5.83 0.19
C LEU A 27 2.03 -7.12 0.85
N ASP A 28 1.86 -8.20 0.07
CA ASP A 28 1.41 -9.49 0.57
C ASP A 28 2.41 -10.09 1.59
N ASN A 29 3.71 -10.05 1.26
CA ASN A 29 4.78 -10.46 2.16
C ASN A 29 4.76 -9.65 3.45
N PHE A 30 4.62 -8.32 3.36
CA PHE A 30 4.56 -7.47 4.55
C PHE A 30 3.37 -7.81 5.45
N ILE A 31 2.19 -8.03 4.86
CA ILE A 31 0.97 -8.37 5.59
C ILE A 31 1.12 -9.71 6.31
N LYS A 32 1.67 -10.73 5.61
CA LYS A 32 1.95 -12.05 6.16
C LYS A 32 2.95 -11.98 7.32
N SER A 33 4.09 -11.33 7.13
CA SER A 33 5.13 -11.19 8.16
C SER A 33 4.63 -10.48 9.41
N ASN A 34 3.74 -9.49 9.27
CA ASN A 34 3.18 -8.76 10.40
C ASN A 34 1.89 -9.39 10.97
N ARG A 35 1.48 -10.57 10.49
CA ARG A 35 0.23 -11.25 10.87
C ARG A 35 -0.99 -10.29 10.78
N LEU A 36 -0.99 -9.46 9.75
CA LEU A 36 -2.07 -8.54 9.43
C LEU A 36 -3.07 -9.22 8.49
N ARG A 37 -4.23 -8.60 8.35
CA ARG A 37 -5.23 -8.95 7.34
C ARG A 37 -5.45 -7.70 6.49
N PHE A 38 -5.76 -7.87 5.21
CA PHE A 38 -6.08 -6.74 4.33
C PHE A 38 -7.20 -5.85 4.91
N THR A 39 -8.15 -6.44 5.63
CA THR A 39 -9.26 -5.74 6.30
C THR A 39 -8.82 -4.79 7.41
N HIS A 40 -7.62 -4.98 7.98
CA HIS A 40 -7.06 -4.09 9.00
C HIS A 40 -6.40 -2.85 8.41
N LEU A 41 -6.11 -2.84 7.11
CA LEU A 41 -5.41 -1.74 6.44
C LEU A 41 -6.36 -0.55 6.26
N LYS A 42 -5.98 0.60 6.81
CA LYS A 42 -6.71 1.87 6.72
C LYS A 42 -5.74 2.98 6.29
N ASN A 43 -6.29 4.08 5.76
CA ASN A 43 -5.55 5.30 5.43
C ASN A 43 -4.33 5.05 4.52
N ILE A 44 -4.52 4.22 3.48
CA ILE A 44 -3.44 3.86 2.56
C ILE A 44 -3.07 5.07 1.72
N LYS A 45 -1.79 5.44 1.72
CA LYS A 45 -1.22 6.55 0.95
C LYS A 45 0.04 6.10 0.25
N VAL A 46 0.24 6.53 -0.99
CA VAL A 46 1.46 6.29 -1.75
C VAL A 46 2.16 7.61 -2.00
N ARG A 47 3.47 7.64 -1.73
CA ARG A 47 4.37 8.72 -2.16
C ARG A 47 5.39 8.17 -3.14
N CYS A 48 5.57 8.88 -4.25
CA CYS A 48 6.63 8.60 -5.22
C CYS A 48 7.60 9.77 -5.15
N PHE A 49 8.87 9.49 -4.82
CA PHE A 49 9.88 10.54 -4.66
C PHE A 49 10.48 10.92 -6.03
N ASP A 50 11.23 10.00 -6.65
CA ASP A 50 12.05 10.31 -7.84
C ASP A 50 11.32 10.06 -9.17
N PHE A 51 10.23 9.30 -9.16
CA PHE A 51 9.56 8.80 -10.38
C PHE A 51 8.06 9.13 -10.41
N LYS A 52 7.71 10.40 -10.13
CA LYS A 52 6.31 10.85 -9.96
C LYS A 52 5.40 10.51 -11.14
N ASP A 53 5.93 10.54 -12.37
CA ASP A 53 5.17 10.29 -13.60
C ASP A 53 5.36 8.89 -14.19
N SER A 54 6.15 8.03 -13.53
CA SER A 54 6.35 6.65 -14.00
C SER A 54 5.06 5.83 -13.96
N VAL A 55 4.98 4.86 -14.87
CA VAL A 55 3.91 3.84 -14.89
C VAL A 55 3.83 3.14 -13.52
N SER A 56 4.96 2.82 -12.89
CA SER A 56 5.01 2.22 -11.55
C SER A 56 4.32 3.09 -10.49
N CYS A 57 4.55 4.40 -10.50
CA CYS A 57 3.89 5.32 -9.57
C CYS A 57 2.38 5.42 -9.85
N ARG A 58 1.97 5.45 -11.12
CA ARG A 58 0.55 5.47 -11.52
C ARG A 58 -0.17 4.20 -11.04
N ILE A 59 0.43 3.04 -11.28
CA ILE A 59 -0.10 1.75 -10.82
C ILE A 59 -0.19 1.71 -9.29
N ALA A 60 0.86 2.15 -8.58
CA ALA A 60 0.85 2.19 -7.13
C ALA A 60 -0.27 3.08 -6.56
N LYS A 61 -0.51 4.25 -7.18
CA LYS A 61 -1.63 5.13 -6.83
C LYS A 61 -2.99 4.45 -7.08
N ILE A 62 -3.17 3.78 -8.22
CA ILE A 62 -4.41 3.04 -8.53
C ILE A 62 -4.66 1.96 -7.48
N ILE A 63 -3.65 1.15 -7.15
CA ILE A 63 -3.76 0.10 -6.13
C ILE A 63 -4.12 0.70 -4.77
N SER A 64 -3.50 1.82 -4.38
CA SER A 64 -3.85 2.54 -3.15
C SER A 64 -5.32 2.93 -3.10
N VAL A 65 -5.88 3.41 -4.23
CA VAL A 65 -7.31 3.77 -4.33
C VAL A 65 -8.18 2.53 -4.21
N VAL A 66 -7.89 1.47 -4.95
CA VAL A 66 -8.67 0.21 -4.91
C VAL A 66 -8.70 -0.39 -3.51
N LEU A 67 -7.55 -0.44 -2.84
CA LEU A 67 -7.46 -0.95 -1.47
C LEU A 67 -8.22 -0.07 -0.48
N SER A 68 -8.22 1.25 -0.68
CA SER A 68 -8.99 2.20 0.14
C SER A 68 -10.51 2.11 -0.08
N LEU A 69 -10.96 1.77 -1.30
CA LEU A 69 -12.38 1.55 -1.61
C LEU A 69 -12.89 0.24 -1.00
N ARG A 70 -12.09 -0.83 -1.05
CA ARG A 70 -12.47 -2.12 -0.44
C ARG A 70 -12.63 -2.03 1.07
N SER A 71 -11.76 -1.28 1.74
CA SER A 71 -11.85 -1.07 3.19
C SER A 71 -13.08 -0.26 3.61
N ARG A 72 -13.70 0.52 2.69
CA ARG A 72 -14.98 1.21 2.93
C ARG A 72 -16.20 0.33 2.71
N LYS A 73 -16.18 -0.56 1.71
CA LYS A 73 -17.32 -1.46 1.41
C LYS A 73 -17.58 -2.52 2.48
N GLN A 74 -16.61 -2.83 3.33
CA GLN A 74 -16.78 -3.82 4.42
C GLN A 74 -17.25 -3.20 5.75
N ALA A 75 -17.47 -1.88 5.79
CA ALA A 75 -17.94 -1.17 6.99
C ALA A 75 -19.43 -0.77 6.91
N LYS A 76 -20.16 -1.28 5.91
CA LYS A 76 -21.61 -1.20 5.74
C LYS A 76 -22.18 -2.61 5.80
#